data_AF-A0A0F9VTB5-F1
#
_entry.id   AF-A0A0F9VTB5-F1
#
_cell.length_a   1.000
_cell.length_b   1.000
_cell.length_c   1.000
_cell.angle_alpha   90.00
_cell.angle_beta   90.00
_cell.angle_gamma   90.00
#
_symmetry.space_group_name_H-M   'P 1'
#
loop_
_entity.id
_entity.type
_entity.pdbx_description
1 polymer ?
#
loop_
_entity_poly.entity_id
_entity_poly.type
_entity_poly.pdbx_seq_one_letter_code
_entity_poly.pdbx_strand_id
1 'polypeptide(L)' 'MPLRATSDSVGAQLAMMRKRNTKECVNPECKNVFEGLVITNYCSDECRFRASYLRRKERAVAKAAKAARQARRKAIAGK' A
#
# COMPACT_ATOMS: atom_id res chain seq x y z
N MET A 1 -40.69 -19.81 -20.63
CA MET A 1 -39.61 -19.02 -21.26
C MET A 1 -38.36 -19.21 -20.42
N PRO A 2 -37.24 -19.75 -20.94
CA PRO A 2 -36.05 -19.95 -20.13
C PRO A 2 -35.31 -18.61 -19.93
N LEU A 3 -34.83 -18.40 -18.71
CA LEU A 3 -34.11 -17.20 -18.27
C LEU A 3 -32.82 -17.03 -19.08
N ARG A 4 -32.68 -15.87 -19.75
CA ARG A 4 -31.45 -15.42 -20.42
C ARG A 4 -30.29 -15.52 -19.45
N ALA A 5 -29.32 -16.40 -19.75
CA ALA A 5 -27.97 -16.29 -19.22
C ALA A 5 -27.47 -14.90 -19.57
N THR A 6 -27.23 -14.06 -18.55
CA THR A 6 -26.55 -12.79 -18.72
C THR A 6 -25.16 -13.12 -19.24
N SER A 7 -24.94 -12.96 -20.54
CA SER A 7 -23.62 -13.09 -21.14
C SER A 7 -22.75 -12.01 -20.50
N ASP A 8 -21.98 -12.41 -19.49
CA ASP A 8 -21.01 -11.56 -18.84
C ASP A 8 -20.17 -10.88 -19.92
N SER A 9 -20.02 -9.56 -19.79
CA SER A 9 -19.21 -8.79 -20.74
C SER A 9 -17.82 -9.42 -20.87
N VAL A 10 -17.18 -9.26 -22.03
CA VAL A 10 -15.81 -9.75 -22.26
C VAL A 10 -14.86 -9.26 -21.14
N GLY A 11 -15.08 -8.05 -20.63
CA GLY A 11 -14.33 -7.50 -19.49
C GLY A 11 -14.56 -8.25 -18.17
N ALA A 12 -15.78 -8.69 -17.89
CA ALA A 12 -16.09 -9.50 -16.70
C ALA A 12 -15.45 -10.90 -16.80
N GLN A 13 -15.51 -11.53 -17.98
CA GLN A 13 -14.84 -12.82 -18.22
C GLN A 13 -13.32 -12.71 -18.03
N LEU A 14 -12.70 -11.68 -18.62
CA LEU A 14 -11.27 -11.38 -18.42
C LEU A 14 -10.90 -11.11 -16.96
N ALA A 15 -11.78 -10.47 -16.19
CA ALA A 15 -11.55 -10.22 -14.77
C ALA A 15 -11.56 -11.51 -13.94
N MET A 16 -12.46 -12.46 -14.25
CA MET A 16 -12.53 -13.76 -13.59
C MET A 16 -11.32 -14.66 -13.88
N MET A 17 -10.70 -14.52 -15.05
CA MET A 17 -9.50 -15.28 -15.45
C MET A 17 -8.19 -14.76 -14.83
N ARG A 18 -8.21 -13.65 -14.09
CA ARG A 18 -6.99 -13.10 -13.49
C ARG A 18 -6.45 -14.02 -12.40
N LYS A 19 -5.16 -14.36 -12.50
CA LYS A 19 -4.45 -15.13 -11.48
C LYS A 19 -4.47 -14.40 -10.14
N ARG A 20 -4.91 -15.10 -9.11
CA ARG A 20 -4.83 -14.70 -7.71
C ARG A 20 -3.69 -15.48 -7.06
N ASN A 21 -2.89 -14.79 -6.27
CA ASN A 21 -1.79 -15.38 -5.53
C ASN A 21 -1.97 -15.07 -4.04
N THR A 22 -1.61 -16.03 -3.21
CA THR A 22 -1.49 -15.89 -1.77
C THR A 22 -0.25 -15.05 -1.45
N LYS A 23 -0.41 -13.96 -0.70
CA LYS A 23 0.67 -13.05 -0.33
C LYS A 23 0.42 -12.38 1.01
N GLU A 24 1.50 -11.91 1.64
CA GLU A 24 1.44 -11.15 2.88
C GLU A 24 1.04 -9.69 2.64
N CYS A 25 0.27 -9.13 3.57
CA CYS A 25 -0.09 -7.73 3.57
C CYS A 25 1.15 -6.84 3.76
N VAL A 26 1.29 -5.80 2.94
CA VAL A 26 2.43 -4.86 3.01
C VAL A 26 2.33 -3.90 4.20
N ASN A 27 1.19 -3.83 4.90
CA ASN A 27 1.11 -3.01 6.12
C ASN A 27 1.97 -3.66 7.22
N PRO A 28 3.00 -2.98 7.76
CA PRO A 28 3.90 -3.59 8.75
C PRO A 28 3.19 -3.99 10.06
N GLU A 29 2.04 -3.39 10.36
CA GLU A 29 1.22 -3.74 11.51
C GLU A 29 0.28 -4.93 11.24
N CYS A 30 0.10 -5.31 9.97
CA CYS A 30 -0.77 -6.40 9.55
C CYS A 30 0.05 -7.51 8.89
N LYS A 31 0.20 -8.65 9.56
CA LYS A 31 0.92 -9.83 9.05
C LYS A 31 0.00 -10.86 8.41
N ASN A 32 -1.19 -10.44 7.98
CA ASN A 32 -2.16 -11.36 7.41
C ASN A 32 -1.74 -11.75 6.00
N VAL A 33 -1.87 -13.05 5.74
CA VAL A 33 -1.75 -13.63 4.40
C VAL A 33 -3.13 -13.59 3.75
N PHE A 34 -3.21 -13.10 2.52
CA PHE A 34 -4.48 -12.98 1.79
C PHE A 34 -4.32 -13.40 0.32
N GLU A 35 -5.42 -13.85 -0.28
CA GLU A 35 -5.48 -14.09 -1.72
C GLU A 35 -5.87 -12.80 -2.45
N GLY A 36 -4.96 -12.32 -3.30
CA GLY A 36 -5.17 -11.10 -4.05
C GLY A 36 -4.74 -11.25 -5.50
N LEU A 37 -5.27 -10.36 -6.35
CA LEU A 37 -4.69 -10.14 -7.67
C LEU A 37 -3.21 -9.76 -7.54
N VAL A 38 -2.39 -10.04 -8.55
CA VAL A 38 -0.96 -9.67 -8.54
C VAL A 38 -0.74 -8.20 -8.16
N ILE A 39 -1.64 -7.30 -8.58
CA ILE A 39 -1.57 -5.85 -8.32
C ILE A 39 -1.97 -5.42 -6.89
N THR A 40 -2.73 -6.21 -6.13
CA THR A 40 -3.23 -5.78 -4.81
C THR A 40 -2.23 -6.07 -3.70
N ASN A 41 -1.65 -5.04 -3.08
CA ASN A 41 -0.59 -5.22 -2.08
C ASN A 41 -1.09 -5.24 -0.62
N TYR A 42 -2.37 -4.97 -0.39
CA TYR A 42 -2.94 -4.87 0.94
C TYR A 42 -4.17 -5.77 1.02
N CYS A 43 -4.36 -6.41 2.17
CA CYS A 43 -5.52 -7.26 2.42
C CYS A 43 -6.83 -6.46 2.54
N SER A 44 -6.75 -5.16 2.85
CA SER A 44 -7.90 -4.27 2.98
C SER A 44 -7.51 -2.81 2.69
N ASP A 45 -8.51 -1.98 2.39
CA ASP A 45 -8.31 -0.53 2.25
C ASP A 45 -7.83 0.10 3.56
N GLU A 46 -8.29 -0.37 4.72
CA GLU A 46 -7.77 0.08 6.02
C GLU A 46 -6.26 -0.13 6.14
N CYS A 47 -5.76 -1.31 5.74
CA CYS A 47 -4.33 -1.58 5.74
C CYS A 47 -3.57 -0.67 4.76
N ARG A 48 -4.16 -0.36 3.61
CA ARG A 48 -3.61 0.59 2.65
C ARG A 48 -3.51 2.00 3.24
N PHE A 49 -4.56 2.48 3.91
CA PHE A 49 -4.58 3.78 4.57
C PHE A 49 -3.56 3.85 5.70
N ARG A 50 -3.52 2.83 6.56
CA ARG A 50 -2.62 2.76 7.71
C ARG A 50 -1.15 2.70 7.30
N ALA A 51 -0.80 1.86 6.32
CA ALA A 51 0.54 1.84 5.75
C ALA A 51 0.94 3.19 5.12
N SER A 52 -0.01 3.90 4.52
CA SER A 52 0.23 5.24 3.95
C SER A 52 0.44 6.28 5.04
N TYR A 53 -0.30 6.21 6.14
CA TYR A 53 -0.14 7.07 7.30
C TYR A 53 1.24 6.87 7.97
N LEU A 54 1.64 5.62 8.21
CA LEU A 54 2.94 5.28 8.80
C LEU A 54 4.09 5.83 7.96
N ARG A 55 4.06 5.63 6.64
CA ARG A 55 5.07 6.18 5.71
C ARG A 55 5.16 7.70 5.76
N ARG A 56 4.03 8.41 5.95
CA ARG A 56 4.04 9.88 6.13
C ARG A 56 4.68 10.28 7.44
N LYS A 57 4.38 9.56 8.52
CA LYS A 57 4.97 9.78 9.86
C LYS A 57 6.48 9.60 9.83
N GLU A 58 6.98 8.52 9.24
CA GLU A 58 8.42 8.27 9.09
C GLU A 58 9.13 9.36 8.28
N ARG A 59 8.53 9.82 7.18
CA ARG A 59 9.07 10.93 6.38
C ARG A 59 9.14 12.23 7.18
N ALA A 60 8.17 12.50 8.03
CA ALA A 60 8.18 13.68 8.89
C ALA A 60 9.34 13.62 9.91
N VAL A 61 9.53 12.47 10.56
CA VAL A 61 10.65 12.25 11.49
C VAL A 61 11.99 12.38 10.77
N ALA A 62 12.15 11.77 9.59
CA ALA A 62 13.37 11.87 8.80
C ALA A 62 13.69 13.32 8.39
N LYS A 63 12.67 14.10 7.99
CA LYS A 63 12.83 15.52 7.69
C LYS A 63 13.29 16.32 8.91
N ALA A 64 12.67 16.10 10.06
CA ALA A 64 13.04 16.75 11.32
C ALA A 64 14.50 16.43 11.71
N ALA A 65 14.89 15.15 11.60
CA ALA A 65 16.27 14.73 11.87
C ALA A 65 17.28 15.40 10.92
N LYS A 66 16.95 15.52 9.63
CA LYS A 66 17.80 16.21 8.65
C LYS A 66 17.93 17.70 8.97
N ALA A 67 16.84 18.36 9.32
CA ALA A 67 16.85 19.77 9.73
C ALA A 67 17.71 20.00 10.98
N ALA A 68 17.58 19.15 12.01
CA ALA A 68 18.38 19.23 13.22
C ALA A 68 19.89 19.06 12.94
N ARG A 69 20.26 18.11 12.06
CA ARG A 69 21.66 17.93 11.63
C ARG A 69 22.20 19.16 10.90
N GLN A 70 21.40 19.76 10.03
CA GLN A 70 21.78 20.97 9.31
C GLN A 70 21.98 22.16 10.26
N ALA A 71 21.08 22.35 11.23
CA ALA A 71 21.19 23.40 12.24
C ALA A 71 22.47 23.23 13.07
N ARG A 72 22.75 22.01 13.55
CA ARG A 72 24.00 21.70 14.27
C ARG A 72 25.25 22.00 13.43
N ARG A 73 25.26 21.63 12.15
CA ARG A 73 26.39 21.91 11.25
C ARG A 73 26.61 23.42 11.06
N LYS A 74 25.54 24.21 10.91
CA LYS A 74 25.64 25.68 10.81
C LYS A 74 26.18 26.31 12.09
N ALA A 75 25.75 25.83 13.26
CA ALA A 75 26.22 26.34 14.55
C ALA A 75 27.72 26.07 14.80
N ILE A 76 28.26 24.97 14.25
CA ILE A 76 29.69 24.65 14.34
C ILE A 76 30.51 25.46 13.32
N ALA A 77 30.00 25.65 12.10
CA ALA A 77 30.71 26.38 11.04
C ALA A 77 30.69 27.92 11.19
N GLY A 78 29.86 28.46 12.09
CA GLY A 78 29.78 29.88 12.39
C GLY A 78 30.51 30.31 13.67
N LYS A 79 31.27 29.40 14.30
CA LYS A 79 32.27 29.69 15.34
C LYS A 79 33.65 29.59 14.72
#